data_AF-A0A963N7S3-F1
#
_entry.id   AF-A0A963N7S3-F1
#
_cell.length_a   1.000
_cell.length_b   1.000
_cell.length_c   1.000
_cell.angle_alpha   90.00
_cell.angle_beta   90.00
_cell.angle_gamma   90.00
#
_symmetry.space_group_name_H-M   'P 1'
#
loop_
_entity.id
_entity.type
_entity.pdbx_description
1 polymer ?
#
loop_
_entity_poly.entity_id
_entity_poly.type
_entity_poly.pdbx_seq_one_letter_code
_entity_poly.pdbx_strand_id
1 'polypeptide(L)'
;MKRNRFSSRKRISADATELGRLAIGLAESGSKLEDMFWQKRLAELVDRLFHDGAEDDLNASLDRLFDTHAMAHDDLADIVESQAESCVMSEQGQDFDILLIAVPVLGWSRFSIPAAPIPRNTLQTLKVHLGAHVVAADARLALADYLYSPDQLPHSFVETWQMLQKLGAAAL
;
A
#
# COMPACT_ATOMS: atom_id res chain seq x y z
N MET A 1 -15.34 -44.61 -13.69
CA MET A 1 -14.57 -43.59 -14.46
C MET A 1 -14.61 -42.30 -13.65
N LYS A 2 -13.50 -41.88 -13.02
CA LYS A 2 -13.45 -40.66 -12.20
C LYS A 2 -13.58 -39.45 -13.13
N ARG A 3 -14.60 -38.61 -12.89
CA ARG A 3 -14.89 -37.41 -13.67
C ARG A 3 -13.77 -36.40 -13.41
N ASN A 4 -12.98 -36.08 -14.42
CA ASN A 4 -11.94 -35.05 -14.35
C ASN A 4 -12.65 -33.71 -14.12
N ARG A 5 -12.61 -33.17 -12.90
CA ARG A 5 -13.09 -31.82 -12.62
C ARG A 5 -12.06 -30.88 -13.23
N PHE A 6 -12.42 -30.24 -14.36
CA PHE A 6 -11.68 -29.09 -14.84
C PHE A 6 -11.57 -28.09 -13.69
N SER A 7 -10.33 -27.75 -13.32
CA SER A 7 -10.07 -26.63 -12.42
C SER A 7 -10.81 -25.42 -12.99
N SER A 8 -11.76 -24.89 -12.23
CA SER A 8 -12.41 -23.62 -12.57
C SER A 8 -11.31 -22.59 -12.67
N ARG A 9 -10.97 -22.12 -13.87
CA ARG A 9 -10.28 -20.84 -14.02
C ARG A 9 -11.03 -19.86 -13.12
N LYS A 10 -10.37 -19.29 -12.10
CA LYS A 10 -10.98 -18.27 -11.23
C LYS A 10 -11.58 -17.25 -12.18
N ARG A 11 -12.91 -17.14 -12.19
CA ARG A 11 -13.60 -16.17 -13.01
C ARG A 11 -13.21 -14.82 -12.42
N ILE A 12 -12.61 -13.94 -13.22
CA ILE A 12 -12.27 -12.59 -12.79
C ILE A 12 -13.52 -11.97 -12.17
N SER A 13 -13.37 -11.41 -10.98
CA SER A 13 -14.46 -10.79 -10.25
C SER A 13 -14.98 -9.55 -10.99
N ALA A 14 -16.15 -9.07 -10.57
CA ALA A 14 -16.68 -7.82 -11.09
C ALA A 14 -15.75 -6.65 -10.75
N ASP A 15 -15.21 -6.63 -9.53
CA ASP A 15 -14.32 -5.56 -9.06
C ASP A 15 -12.97 -5.57 -9.80
N ALA A 16 -12.34 -6.73 -10.00
CA ALA A 16 -11.11 -6.83 -10.80
C ALA A 16 -11.34 -6.42 -12.27
N THR A 17 -12.53 -6.69 -12.82
CA THR A 17 -12.88 -6.22 -14.16
C THR A 17 -13.08 -4.71 -14.20
N GLU A 18 -13.70 -4.14 -13.15
CA GLU A 18 -13.95 -2.71 -13.05
C GLU A 18 -12.66 -1.90 -12.81
N LEU A 19 -11.73 -2.41 -11.98
CA LEU A 19 -10.38 -1.84 -11.84
C LEU A 19 -9.71 -1.71 -13.21
N GLY A 20 -9.68 -2.80 -13.98
CA GLY A 20 -9.12 -2.79 -15.33
C GLY A 20 -9.79 -1.76 -16.25
N ARG A 21 -11.12 -1.65 -16.18
CA ARG A 21 -11.88 -0.68 -17.00
C ARG A 21 -11.56 0.77 -16.61
N LEU A 22 -11.47 1.08 -15.32
CA LEU A 22 -11.16 2.41 -14.81
C LEU A 22 -9.71 2.80 -15.12
N ALA A 23 -8.77 1.87 -14.95
CA ALA A 23 -7.36 2.08 -15.26
C ALA A 23 -7.14 2.34 -16.76
N ILE A 24 -7.80 1.60 -17.65
CA ILE A 24 -7.76 1.90 -19.10
C ILE A 24 -8.35 3.28 -19.39
N GLY A 25 -9.44 3.66 -18.72
CA GLY A 25 -10.01 5.00 -18.86
C GLY A 25 -9.07 6.12 -18.42
N LEU A 26 -8.30 5.90 -17.36
CA LEU A 26 -7.23 6.80 -16.92
C LEU A 26 -6.11 6.86 -17.94
N ALA A 27 -5.64 5.71 -18.43
CA ALA A 27 -4.57 5.66 -19.41
C ALA A 27 -4.94 6.36 -20.74
N GLU A 28 -6.21 6.27 -21.15
CA GLU A 28 -6.72 6.89 -22.38
C GLU A 28 -7.18 8.34 -22.20
N SER A 29 -7.01 8.94 -21.02
CA SER A 29 -7.40 10.33 -20.77
C SER A 29 -6.61 11.30 -21.64
N GLY A 30 -7.27 12.37 -22.09
CA GLY A 30 -6.66 13.40 -22.93
C GLY A 30 -6.33 14.68 -22.18
N SER A 31 -6.72 14.79 -20.90
CA SER A 31 -6.61 16.03 -20.14
C SER A 31 -6.55 15.80 -18.63
N LYS A 32 -5.93 16.75 -17.92
CA LYS A 32 -5.84 16.72 -16.45
C LYS A 32 -7.20 16.62 -15.73
N LEU A 33 -8.25 17.19 -16.32
CA LEU A 33 -9.59 17.11 -15.73
C LEU A 33 -10.12 15.67 -15.78
N GLU A 34 -9.87 14.97 -16.89
CA GLU A 34 -10.21 13.56 -17.03
C GLU A 34 -9.34 12.69 -16.13
N ASP A 35 -8.03 12.97 -16.02
CA ASP A 35 -7.12 12.26 -15.11
C ASP A 35 -7.68 12.28 -13.69
N MET A 36 -7.97 13.48 -13.16
CA MET A 36 -8.50 13.64 -11.80
C MET A 36 -9.81 12.88 -11.60
N PHE A 37 -10.67 12.83 -12.62
CA PHE A 37 -11.93 12.10 -12.57
C PHE A 37 -11.73 10.58 -12.49
N TRP A 38 -10.84 10.03 -13.33
CA TRP A 38 -10.55 8.61 -13.34
C TRP A 38 -9.76 8.17 -12.10
N GLN A 39 -8.74 8.93 -11.72
CA GLN A 39 -7.93 8.71 -10.51
C GLN A 39 -8.82 8.67 -9.28
N LYS A 40 -9.74 9.63 -9.11
CA LYS A 40 -10.65 9.65 -7.96
C LYS A 40 -11.50 8.37 -7.88
N ARG A 41 -12.08 7.93 -9.00
CA ARG A 41 -12.91 6.72 -9.04
C ARG A 41 -12.11 5.45 -8.78
N LEU A 42 -10.88 5.40 -9.30
CA LEU A 42 -10.01 4.26 -9.07
C LEU A 42 -9.58 4.20 -7.60
N ALA A 43 -9.19 5.34 -7.02
CA ALA A 43 -8.86 5.47 -5.60
C ALA A 43 -10.02 5.05 -4.69
N GLU A 44 -11.25 5.46 -4.99
CA GLU A 44 -12.47 5.04 -4.26
C GLU A 44 -12.74 3.52 -4.35
N LEU A 45 -12.43 2.88 -5.48
CA LEU A 45 -12.58 1.43 -5.63
C LEU A 45 -11.47 0.68 -4.89
N VAL A 46 -10.22 1.12 -5.03
CA VAL A 46 -9.06 0.54 -4.34
C VAL A 46 -9.22 0.63 -2.83
N ASP A 47 -9.65 1.78 -2.29
CA ASP A 47 -9.89 1.95 -0.86
C ASP A 47 -10.91 0.93 -0.33
N ARG A 48 -12.01 0.74 -1.06
CA ARG A 48 -13.01 -0.28 -0.71
C ARG A 48 -12.42 -1.70 -0.71
N LEU A 49 -11.62 -2.03 -1.71
CA LEU A 49 -10.97 -3.35 -1.81
C LEU A 49 -9.95 -3.58 -0.68
N PHE A 50 -9.28 -2.54 -0.20
CA PHE A 50 -8.45 -2.65 1.00
C PHE A 50 -9.26 -2.95 2.25
N HIS A 51 -10.40 -2.26 2.44
CA HIS A 51 -11.32 -2.54 3.56
C HIS A 51 -11.90 -3.96 3.50
N ASP A 52 -12.17 -4.47 2.30
CA ASP A 52 -12.70 -5.82 2.08
C ASP A 52 -11.60 -6.91 2.12
N GLY A 53 -10.33 -6.52 2.16
CA GLY A 53 -9.20 -7.45 2.11
C GLY A 53 -9.07 -8.19 0.77
N ALA A 54 -9.52 -7.58 -0.32
CA ALA A 54 -9.65 -8.17 -1.65
C ALA A 54 -8.32 -8.13 -2.45
N GLU A 55 -7.25 -8.64 -1.86
CA GLU A 55 -5.90 -8.70 -2.47
C GLU A 55 -5.89 -9.46 -3.81
N ASP A 56 -6.65 -10.55 -3.90
CA ASP A 56 -6.77 -11.37 -5.12
C ASP A 56 -7.31 -10.56 -6.31
N ASP A 57 -8.21 -9.59 -6.06
CA ASP A 57 -8.85 -8.80 -7.11
C ASP A 57 -7.92 -7.70 -7.64
N LEU A 58 -7.14 -7.08 -6.75
CA LEU A 58 -6.09 -6.13 -7.12
C LEU A 58 -5.06 -6.81 -8.04
N ASN A 59 -4.51 -7.94 -7.59
CA ASN A 59 -3.49 -8.69 -8.35
C ASN A 59 -4.06 -9.24 -9.67
N ALA A 60 -5.30 -9.76 -9.68
CA ALA A 60 -5.91 -10.25 -10.91
C ALA A 60 -6.11 -9.14 -11.97
N SER A 61 -6.41 -7.92 -11.54
CA SER A 61 -6.51 -6.77 -12.45
C SER A 61 -5.14 -6.35 -12.98
N LEU A 62 -4.14 -6.22 -12.08
CA LEU A 62 -2.77 -5.90 -12.45
C LEU A 62 -2.20 -6.92 -13.45
N ASP A 63 -2.24 -8.22 -13.12
CA ASP A 63 -1.74 -9.29 -14.00
C ASP A 63 -2.35 -9.23 -15.40
N ARG A 64 -3.67 -8.98 -15.48
CA ARG A 64 -4.35 -8.87 -16.77
C ARG A 64 -3.93 -7.63 -17.54
N LEU A 65 -3.82 -6.47 -16.89
CA LEU A 65 -3.39 -5.24 -17.54
C LEU A 65 -1.93 -5.32 -17.97
N PHE A 66 -1.07 -6.01 -17.21
CA PHE A 66 0.32 -6.25 -17.58
C PHE A 66 0.41 -6.91 -18.97
N ASP A 67 -0.42 -7.92 -19.21
CA ASP A 67 -0.47 -8.63 -20.49
C ASP A 67 -1.16 -7.86 -21.62
N THR A 68 -2.09 -6.93 -21.30
CA THR A 68 -3.02 -6.36 -22.29
C THR A 68 -2.92 -4.86 -22.52
N HIS A 69 -2.46 -4.08 -21.54
CA HIS A 69 -2.41 -2.63 -21.59
C HIS A 69 -1.40 -2.05 -20.57
N ALA A 70 -0.11 -1.99 -20.94
CA ALA A 70 0.98 -1.59 -20.04
C ALA A 70 0.79 -0.23 -19.33
N MET A 71 0.31 0.80 -20.02
CA MET A 71 0.12 2.13 -19.39
C MET A 71 -0.94 2.10 -18.28
N ALA A 72 -2.11 1.50 -18.55
CA ALA A 72 -3.13 1.25 -17.54
C ALA A 72 -2.66 0.35 -16.39
N HIS A 73 -1.76 -0.61 -16.65
CA HIS A 73 -1.13 -1.38 -15.57
C HIS A 73 -0.35 -0.46 -14.63
N ASP A 74 0.50 0.39 -15.19
CA ASP A 74 1.34 1.32 -14.42
C ASP A 74 0.46 2.33 -13.66
N ASP A 75 -0.56 2.90 -14.31
CA ASP A 75 -1.51 3.82 -13.67
C ASP A 75 -2.29 3.15 -12.51
N LEU A 76 -2.68 1.87 -12.66
CA LEU A 76 -3.32 1.12 -11.59
C LEU A 76 -2.34 0.85 -10.44
N ALA A 77 -1.11 0.43 -10.77
CA ALA A 77 -0.08 0.14 -9.78
C ALA A 77 0.22 1.38 -8.93
N ASP A 78 0.44 2.54 -9.56
CA ASP A 78 0.69 3.81 -8.88
C ASP A 78 -0.43 4.17 -7.88
N ILE A 79 -1.69 3.97 -8.26
CA ILE A 79 -2.83 4.27 -7.38
C ILE A 79 -2.95 3.27 -6.24
N VAL A 80 -2.73 1.99 -6.50
CA VAL A 80 -2.75 0.94 -5.47
C VAL A 80 -1.63 1.17 -4.46
N GLU A 81 -0.42 1.45 -4.92
CA GLU A 81 0.74 1.75 -4.08
C GLU A 81 0.48 3.01 -3.24
N SER A 82 0.05 4.11 -3.87
CA SER A 82 -0.26 5.36 -3.18
C SER A 82 -1.31 5.17 -2.08
N GLN A 83 -2.39 4.42 -2.36
CA GLN A 83 -3.44 4.15 -1.37
C GLN A 83 -3.00 3.15 -0.29
N ALA A 84 -2.00 2.29 -0.57
CA ALA A 84 -1.47 1.35 0.41
C ALA A 84 -0.51 2.02 1.40
N GLU A 85 0.20 3.06 0.98
CA GLU A 85 1.22 3.74 1.80
C GLU A 85 0.80 5.13 2.31
N SER A 86 -0.32 5.68 1.85
CA SER A 86 -0.83 6.97 2.31
C SER A 86 -2.35 7.00 2.53
N CYS A 87 -2.80 7.83 3.47
CA CYS A 87 -4.22 8.09 3.69
C CYS A 87 -4.43 9.41 4.44
N VAL A 88 -5.69 9.83 4.56
CA VAL A 88 -6.08 10.94 5.45
C VAL A 88 -6.77 10.36 6.68
N MET A 89 -6.35 10.79 7.86
CA MET A 89 -6.97 10.42 9.14
C MET A 89 -7.39 11.67 9.91
N SER A 90 -8.58 11.62 10.51
CA SER A 90 -9.10 12.73 11.31
C SER A 90 -8.91 12.46 12.81
N GLU A 91 -8.32 13.42 13.53
CA GLU A 91 -8.22 13.40 14.99
C GLU A 91 -8.64 14.76 15.56
N GLN A 92 -9.53 14.77 16.56
CA GLN A 92 -10.00 15.99 17.24
C GLN A 92 -10.54 17.08 16.28
N GLY A 93 -11.11 16.68 15.13
CA GLY A 93 -11.67 17.60 14.13
C GLY A 93 -10.63 18.23 13.20
N GLN A 94 -9.38 17.75 13.22
CA GLN A 94 -8.35 18.09 12.26
C GLN A 94 -8.01 16.86 11.40
N ASP A 95 -7.87 17.09 10.09
CA ASP A 95 -7.41 16.08 9.15
C ASP A 95 -5.88 16.09 9.05
N PHE A 96 -5.29 14.90 9.02
CA PHE A 96 -3.86 14.67 8.89
C PHE A 96 -3.57 13.79 7.68
N ASP A 97 -2.67 14.25 6.82
CA ASP A 97 -2.07 13.40 5.79
C ASP A 97 -1.08 12.43 6.48
N ILE A 98 -1.31 11.14 6.29
CA ILE A 98 -0.49 10.06 6.83
C ILE A 98 0.30 9.45 5.69
N LEU A 99 1.61 9.30 5.90
CA LEU A 99 2.52 8.62 4.99
C LEU A 99 3.30 7.54 5.74
N LEU A 100 3.19 6.30 5.30
CA LEU A 100 4.01 5.19 5.75
C LEU A 100 5.35 5.25 5.01
N ILE A 101 6.45 5.20 5.77
CA ILE A 101 7.80 5.16 5.20
C ILE A 101 8.56 3.94 5.69
N ALA A 102 9.33 3.33 4.80
CA ALA A 102 10.34 2.35 5.16
C ALA A 102 11.67 3.06 5.42
N VAL A 103 12.33 2.74 6.53
CA VAL A 103 13.68 3.26 6.87
C VAL A 103 14.67 2.09 6.82
N PRO A 104 15.24 1.78 5.65
CA PRO A 104 16.13 0.63 5.51
C PRO A 104 17.47 0.88 6.20
N VAL A 105 17.99 -0.15 6.87
CA VAL A 105 19.33 -0.15 7.46
C VAL A 105 20.20 -1.18 6.75
N LEU A 106 21.34 -0.75 6.23
CA LEU A 106 22.32 -1.64 5.62
C LEU A 106 23.06 -2.40 6.72
N GLY A 107 22.79 -3.70 6.81
CA GLY A 107 23.50 -4.63 7.68
C GLY A 107 24.24 -5.68 6.85
N TRP A 108 25.48 -5.99 7.22
CA TRP A 108 26.21 -7.14 6.70
C TRP A 108 26.43 -8.16 7.81
N SER A 109 26.12 -9.42 7.54
CA SER A 109 26.33 -10.53 8.47
C SER A 109 26.65 -11.81 7.71
N ARG A 110 27.48 -12.68 8.31
CA ARG A 110 27.65 -14.07 7.85
C ARG A 110 26.52 -14.99 8.32
N PHE A 111 25.63 -14.47 9.17
CA PHE A 111 24.46 -15.14 9.72
C PHE A 111 23.19 -14.39 9.29
N SER A 112 22.02 -14.91 9.68
CA SER A 112 20.75 -14.19 9.52
C SER A 112 20.82 -12.80 10.19
N ILE A 113 20.36 -11.77 9.47
CA ILE A 113 20.19 -10.43 10.05
C ILE A 113 19.09 -10.55 11.12
N PRO A 114 19.34 -10.04 12.35
CA PRO A 114 18.39 -10.19 13.44
C PRO A 114 17.11 -9.40 13.15
N ALA A 115 15.99 -10.09 13.30
CA ALA A 115 14.67 -9.51 13.44
C ALA A 115 14.29 -9.54 14.91
N ALA A 116 14.08 -8.37 15.53
CA ALA A 116 13.88 -8.30 16.97
C ALA A 116 13.15 -7.02 17.40
N PRO A 117 12.49 -7.03 18.57
CA PRO A 117 11.98 -5.82 19.19
C PRO A 117 13.10 -4.79 19.43
N ILE A 118 12.81 -3.52 19.14
CA ILE A 118 13.72 -2.41 19.37
C ILE A 118 13.55 -1.95 20.83
N PRO A 119 14.64 -1.86 21.62
CA PRO A 119 14.56 -1.36 22.99
C PRO A 119 13.95 0.05 23.05
N ARG A 120 13.09 0.30 24.05
CA ARG A 120 12.36 1.57 24.18
C ARG A 120 13.26 2.81 24.15
N ASN A 121 14.41 2.76 24.84
CA ASN A 121 15.36 3.87 24.84
C ASN A 121 15.91 4.14 23.43
N THR A 122 16.24 3.09 22.67
CA THR A 122 16.69 3.21 21.29
C THR A 122 15.60 3.79 20.40
N LEU A 123 14.36 3.31 20.54
CA LEU A 123 13.21 3.82 19.78
C LEU A 123 12.98 5.32 20.05
N GLN A 124 13.09 5.77 21.31
CA GLN A 124 13.01 7.17 21.68
C GLN A 124 14.14 8.00 21.05
N THR A 125 15.38 7.51 21.11
CA THR A 125 16.53 8.16 20.46
C THR A 125 16.32 8.30 18.96
N LEU A 126 15.81 7.26 18.29
CA LEU A 126 15.49 7.31 16.86
C LEU A 126 14.41 8.36 16.56
N LYS A 127 13.31 8.38 17.34
CA LYS A 127 12.25 9.38 17.17
C LYS A 127 12.79 10.81 17.30
N VAL A 128 13.65 11.07 18.29
CA VAL A 128 14.26 12.40 18.48
C VAL A 128 15.11 12.80 17.28
N HIS A 129 15.99 11.92 16.80
CA HIS A 129 16.86 12.25 15.67
C HIS A 129 16.12 12.38 14.34
N LEU A 130 15.12 11.53 14.09
CA LEU A 130 14.26 11.66 12.91
C LEU A 130 13.47 12.97 12.97
N GLY A 131 12.89 13.28 14.13
CA GLY A 131 12.21 14.56 14.43
C GLY A 131 13.08 15.79 14.19
N ALA A 132 14.34 15.75 14.62
CA ALA A 132 15.24 16.90 14.57
C ALA A 132 15.90 17.12 13.20
N HIS A 133 16.00 16.09 12.35
CA HIS A 133 16.88 16.13 11.18
C HIS A 133 16.25 15.64 9.87
N VAL A 134 15.12 14.93 9.92
CA VAL A 134 14.55 14.27 8.74
C VAL A 134 13.14 14.77 8.45
N VAL A 135 12.25 14.74 9.45
CA VAL A 135 10.85 15.13 9.26
C VAL A 135 10.64 16.64 9.47
N ALA A 136 9.56 17.17 8.90
CA ALA A 136 9.19 18.57 9.07
C ALA A 136 8.85 18.89 10.54
N ALA A 137 9.01 20.15 10.95
CA ALA A 137 8.89 20.57 12.35
C ALA A 137 7.53 20.24 12.99
N ASP A 138 6.44 20.29 12.21
CA ASP A 138 5.09 20.03 12.68
C ASP A 138 4.60 18.59 12.38
N ALA A 139 5.47 17.73 11.84
CA ALA A 139 5.12 16.35 11.54
C ALA A 139 5.09 15.50 12.82
N ARG A 140 4.06 14.66 12.94
CA ARG A 140 3.97 13.63 13.99
C ARG A 140 4.63 12.33 13.51
N LEU A 141 5.28 11.61 14.42
CA LEU A 141 6.05 10.40 14.08
C LEU A 141 5.74 9.23 15.04
N ALA A 142 5.19 8.17 14.47
CA ALA A 142 5.23 6.83 15.06
C ALA A 142 6.34 6.00 14.41
N LEU A 143 6.91 5.07 15.18
CA LEU A 143 7.85 4.08 14.68
C LEU A 143 7.36 2.71 15.16
N ALA A 144 7.45 1.71 14.30
CA ALA A 144 7.33 0.33 14.74
C ALA A 144 8.41 0.03 15.79
N ASP A 145 8.05 -0.65 16.86
CA ASP A 145 8.96 -1.05 17.93
C ASP A 145 9.70 -2.37 17.62
N TYR A 146 9.82 -2.69 16.33
CA TYR A 146 10.39 -3.94 15.83
C TYR A 146 11.28 -3.67 14.63
N LEU A 147 12.46 -4.31 14.61
CA LEU A 147 13.35 -4.35 13.48
C LEU A 147 12.94 -5.52 12.59
N TYR A 148 12.38 -5.22 11.42
CA TYR A 148 11.97 -6.21 10.45
C TYR A 148 13.14 -6.69 9.61
N SER A 149 13.21 -7.99 9.37
CA SER A 149 13.96 -8.53 8.24
C SER A 149 13.10 -8.47 6.96
N PRO A 150 13.71 -8.55 5.75
CA PRO A 150 12.96 -8.43 4.50
C PRO A 150 11.80 -9.42 4.35
N ASP A 151 11.93 -10.62 4.91
CA ASP A 151 10.91 -11.68 4.93
C ASP A 151 9.76 -11.44 5.92
N GLN A 152 9.82 -10.38 6.70
CA GLN A 152 8.78 -10.00 7.67
C GLN A 152 8.04 -8.73 7.30
N LEU A 153 8.44 -8.08 6.21
CA LEU A 153 7.70 -6.96 5.66
C LEU A 153 6.34 -7.45 5.13
N PRO A 154 5.33 -6.57 5.04
CA PRO A 154 4.09 -6.88 4.33
C PRO A 154 4.37 -7.47 2.94
N HIS A 155 3.68 -8.55 2.59
CA HIS A 155 3.85 -9.24 1.31
C HIS A 155 2.75 -8.88 0.30
N SER A 156 1.84 -7.99 0.68
CA SER A 156 0.64 -7.66 -0.07
C SER A 156 0.28 -6.18 0.12
N PHE A 157 -0.48 -5.61 -0.82
CA PHE A 157 -0.93 -4.23 -0.70
C PHE A 157 -1.89 -4.04 0.49
N VAL A 158 -2.80 -4.99 0.70
CA VAL A 158 -3.70 -5.02 1.87
C VAL A 158 -2.90 -5.08 3.18
N GLU A 159 -1.85 -5.90 3.27
CA GLU A 159 -1.01 -5.98 4.48
C GLU A 159 -0.26 -4.64 4.73
N THR A 160 0.24 -4.01 3.67
CA THR A 160 0.89 -2.68 3.75
C THR A 160 -0.10 -1.63 4.22
N TRP A 161 -1.31 -1.60 3.63
CA TRP A 161 -2.39 -0.70 4.04
C TRP A 161 -2.78 -0.91 5.51
N GLN A 162 -2.89 -2.15 5.98
CA GLN A 162 -3.16 -2.44 7.39
C GLN A 162 -2.05 -1.94 8.32
N MET A 163 -0.78 -2.02 7.88
CA MET A 163 0.35 -1.49 8.62
C MET A 163 0.29 0.05 8.68
N LEU A 164 -0.01 0.71 7.56
CA LEU A 164 -0.28 2.15 7.48
C LEU A 164 -1.37 2.55 8.49
N GLN A 165 -2.51 1.86 8.49
CA GLN A 165 -3.63 2.18 9.38
C GLN A 165 -3.23 2.11 10.86
N LYS A 166 -2.49 1.06 11.25
CA LYS A 166 -2.05 0.88 12.64
C LYS A 166 -1.02 1.91 13.08
N LEU A 167 -0.02 2.19 12.24
CA LEU A 167 1.04 3.14 12.57
C LEU A 167 0.57 4.59 12.48
N GLY A 168 -0.31 4.90 11.53
CA GLY A 168 -0.97 6.20 11.41
C GLY A 168 -1.76 6.55 12.67
N ALA A 169 -2.62 5.62 13.12
CA ALA A 169 -3.37 5.79 14.37
C ALA A 169 -2.47 5.90 15.62
N ALA A 170 -1.25 5.36 15.60
CA ALA A 170 -0.29 5.48 16.69
C ALA A 170 0.53 6.80 16.65
N ALA A 171 0.50 7.51 15.53
CA ALA A 171 1.17 8.79 15.34
C ALA A 171 0.28 9.98 15.74
N LEU A 172 -1.04 9.81 15.61
CA LEU A 172 -2.04 10.77 16.03
C LEU A 172 -2.27 10.68 17.54
#